data_AF-A0ABD1YE98-F1
#
_entry.id   AF-A0ABD1YE98-F1
#
_cell.length_a   1.000
_cell.length_b   1.000
_cell.length_c   1.000
_cell.angle_alpha   90.00
_cell.angle_beta   90.00
_cell.angle_gamma   90.00
#
_symmetry.space_group_name_H-M   'P 1'
#
loop_
_entity.id
_entity.type
_entity.pdbx_description
1 polymer ?
#
loop_
_entity_poly.entity_id
_entity_poly.type
_entity_poly.pdbx_seq_one_letter_code
_entity_poly.pdbx_strand_id
1 'polypeptide(L)'
;MFDEPLLSQALGYATKILPAIVKLRIACGASEAHSMAVVFSESGFKGLPVPLPAVVQEYVDHGAHQYKMYAIGSKLLYSRRKSTPNASKLATRTDGAQALLFDSLKSLPVEADTEMQEENLQKLDFEIVQKAADWLRSKLGLTIIGFDIVVQSGTNDYIIVDVNYFPTFKDVPDEEALPAFWQALVTAHSQWTQQRY
;
A
#
# COMPACT_ATOMS: atom_id res chain seq x y z
N MET A 1 9.89 9.18 20.43
CA MET A 1 8.55 8.74 20.87
C MET A 1 7.55 9.78 20.39
N PHE A 2 6.26 9.45 20.25
CA PHE A 2 5.23 10.39 19.79
C PHE A 2 4.88 11.49 20.84
N ASP A 3 5.87 12.06 21.52
CA ASP A 3 5.72 12.98 22.66
C ASP A 3 6.55 14.28 22.49
N GLU A 4 7.14 14.53 21.32
CA GLU A 4 7.97 15.72 21.10
C GLU A 4 7.16 16.99 20.74
N PRO A 5 7.57 18.19 21.20
CA PRO A 5 6.84 19.44 20.94
C PRO A 5 6.62 19.76 19.45
N LEU A 6 7.59 19.45 18.59
CA LEU A 6 7.50 19.64 17.13
C LEU A 6 6.47 18.70 16.48
N LEU A 7 6.17 17.57 17.13
CA LEU A 7 5.18 16.61 16.67
C LEU A 7 3.75 17.14 16.86
N SER A 8 3.49 17.94 17.90
CA SER A 8 2.16 18.53 18.13
C SER A 8 1.68 19.40 16.95
N GLN A 9 2.59 20.17 16.35
CA GLN A 9 2.28 20.99 15.18
C GLN A 9 2.08 20.14 13.92
N ALA A 10 2.88 19.08 13.73
CA ALA A 10 2.71 18.12 12.63
C ALA A 10 1.41 17.30 12.78
N LEU A 11 1.03 16.95 14.01
CA LEU A 11 -0.21 16.24 14.33
C LEU A 11 -1.46 17.11 14.10
N GLY A 12 -1.36 18.44 14.17
CA GLY A 12 -2.48 19.33 13.85
C GLY A 12 -3.03 19.17 12.41
N TYR A 13 -2.21 18.66 11.49
CA TYR A 13 -2.69 18.22 10.17
C TYR A 13 -3.21 16.76 10.20
N ALA A 14 -2.53 15.88 10.93
CA ALA A 14 -2.92 14.47 11.07
C ALA A 14 -4.31 14.28 11.71
N THR A 15 -4.71 15.13 12.65
CA THR A 15 -6.03 15.07 13.29
C THR A 15 -7.18 15.40 12.35
N LYS A 16 -6.91 16.08 11.23
CA LYS A 16 -7.91 16.40 10.20
C LYS A 16 -8.18 15.24 9.24
N ILE A 17 -7.33 14.22 9.24
CA ILE A 17 -7.38 13.07 8.33
C ILE A 17 -7.62 11.76 9.09
N LEU A 18 -8.23 11.84 10.27
CA LEU A 18 -8.61 10.67 11.05
C LEU A 18 -9.81 9.95 10.41
N PRO A 19 -9.85 8.60 10.44
CA PRO A 19 -8.83 7.70 10.99
C PRO A 19 -7.56 7.70 10.12
N ALA A 20 -6.40 7.50 10.73
CA ALA A 20 -5.11 7.56 10.04
C ALA A 20 -4.27 6.30 10.26
N ILE A 21 -3.58 5.83 9.22
CA ILE A 21 -2.55 4.79 9.34
C ILE A 21 -1.17 5.42 9.53
N VAL A 22 -0.44 4.91 10.51
CA VAL A 22 0.92 5.29 10.85
C VAL A 22 1.85 4.14 10.48
N LYS A 23 2.82 4.42 9.60
CA LYS A 23 3.80 3.45 9.12
C LYS A 23 5.21 4.00 9.25
N LEU A 24 6.20 3.14 9.49
CA LEU A 24 7.60 3.57 9.51
C LEU A 24 7.99 4.20 8.17
N ARG A 25 8.78 5.28 8.22
CA ARG A 25 9.29 5.92 7.00
C ARG A 25 10.31 5.04 6.27
N ILE A 26 11.03 4.20 7.02
CA ILE A 26 12.01 3.27 6.46
C ILE A 26 11.26 2.02 6.01
N ALA A 27 11.10 1.86 4.70
CA ALA A 27 10.32 0.78 4.09
C ALA A 27 11.14 -0.49 3.77
N CYS A 28 12.47 -0.52 4.03
CA CYS A 28 13.33 -1.64 3.62
C CYS A 28 14.37 -2.03 4.70
N GLY A 29 14.50 -3.35 4.96
CA GLY A 29 15.71 -3.94 5.51
C GLY A 29 15.83 -4.13 7.03
N ALA A 30 14.82 -3.77 7.83
CA ALA A 30 14.82 -3.98 9.28
C ALA A 30 13.60 -4.80 9.72
N SER A 31 13.79 -5.76 10.63
CA SER A 31 12.72 -6.60 11.20
C SER A 31 11.63 -5.80 11.93
N GLU A 32 11.90 -4.53 12.27
CA GLU A 32 10.96 -3.59 12.89
C GLU A 32 10.15 -2.75 11.88
N ALA A 33 10.45 -2.81 10.58
CA ALA A 33 9.84 -1.95 9.54
C ALA A 33 8.34 -2.20 9.29
N HIS A 34 7.77 -3.25 9.88
CA HIS A 34 6.40 -3.70 9.63
C HIS A 34 5.42 -3.35 10.76
N SER A 35 5.90 -2.69 11.82
CA SER A 35 5.02 -2.18 12.88
C SER A 35 4.23 -0.98 12.38
N MET A 36 2.91 -1.12 12.34
CA MET A 36 1.98 -0.08 11.94
C MET A 36 0.93 0.13 13.02
N ALA A 37 0.26 1.27 12.95
CA ALA A 37 -0.92 1.54 13.74
C ALA A 37 -2.03 2.18 12.91
N VAL A 38 -3.28 1.86 13.18
CA VAL A 38 -4.43 2.70 12.78
C VAL A 38 -4.88 3.49 13.99
N VAL A 39 -4.89 4.81 13.87
CA VAL A 39 -5.24 5.77 14.92
C VAL A 39 -6.64 6.33 14.62
N PHE A 40 -7.54 6.26 15.60
CA PHE A 40 -8.95 6.62 15.43
C PHE A 40 -9.29 8.01 15.99
N SER A 41 -8.46 8.53 16.90
CA SER A 41 -8.65 9.85 17.51
C SER A 41 -7.32 10.52 17.80
N GLU A 42 -7.36 11.83 18.09
CA GLU A 42 -6.16 12.62 18.42
C GLU A 42 -5.35 12.04 19.59
N SER A 43 -6.04 11.55 20.62
CA SER A 43 -5.39 10.96 21.79
C SER A 43 -4.68 9.64 21.48
N GLY A 44 -5.04 8.96 20.39
CA GLY A 44 -4.39 7.72 19.95
C GLY A 44 -2.98 7.90 19.39
N PHE A 45 -2.56 9.13 19.06
CA PHE A 45 -1.16 9.40 18.71
C PHE A 45 -0.24 9.45 19.93
N LYS A 46 -0.77 9.79 21.10
CA LYS A 46 0.04 9.99 22.31
C LYS A 46 0.66 8.67 22.77
N GLY A 47 1.97 8.64 22.96
CA GLY A 47 2.70 7.43 23.37
C GLY A 47 2.63 6.27 22.37
N LEU A 48 2.28 6.53 21.11
CA LEU A 48 2.16 5.49 20.09
C LEU A 48 3.50 4.75 19.91
N PRO A 49 3.56 3.41 20.06
CA PRO A 49 4.80 2.64 20.06
C PRO A 49 5.28 2.31 18.63
N VAL A 50 4.98 3.17 17.66
CA VAL A 50 5.54 3.10 16.31
C VAL A 50 6.84 3.91 16.28
N PRO A 51 7.99 3.33 15.92
CA PRO A 51 9.24 4.08 15.82
C PRO A 51 9.17 5.28 14.86
N LEU A 52 9.86 6.36 15.22
CA LEU A 52 10.09 7.50 14.35
C LEU A 52 11.42 7.34 13.59
N PRO A 53 11.55 7.88 12.37
CA PRO A 53 10.57 8.69 11.64
C PRO A 53 9.42 7.83 11.06
N ALA A 54 8.20 8.36 11.13
CA ALA A 54 6.99 7.71 10.63
C ALA A 54 6.27 8.59 9.59
N VAL A 55 5.46 7.96 8.77
CA VAL A 55 4.50 8.57 7.85
C VAL A 55 3.11 8.40 8.45
N VAL A 56 2.36 9.49 8.51
CA VAL A 56 0.92 9.47 8.84
C VAL A 56 0.15 9.69 7.55
N GLN A 57 -0.73 8.76 7.23
CA GLN A 57 -1.54 8.76 6.02
C GLN A 57 -3.01 8.56 6.42
N GLU A 58 -3.93 9.18 5.70
CA GLU A 58 -5.37 8.92 5.88
C GLU A 58 -5.65 7.42 5.70
N TYR A 59 -6.43 6.84 6.60
CA TYR A 59 -6.90 5.48 6.47
C TYR A 59 -8.13 5.48 5.55
N VAL A 60 -7.96 4.91 4.37
CA VAL A 60 -9.04 4.81 3.37
C VAL A 60 -9.82 3.53 3.62
N ASP A 61 -11.13 3.63 3.79
CA ASP A 61 -12.00 2.45 3.84
C ASP A 61 -12.08 1.78 2.46
N HIS A 62 -11.76 0.49 2.38
CA HIS A 62 -11.59 -0.23 1.11
C HIS A 62 -12.14 -1.65 1.12
N GLY A 63 -13.11 -1.92 1.98
CA GLY A 63 -13.86 -3.17 2.01
C GLY A 63 -12.99 -4.41 2.27
N ALA A 64 -11.87 -4.27 2.97
CA ALA A 64 -10.91 -5.36 3.26
C ALA A 64 -10.21 -5.97 2.04
N HIS A 65 -10.11 -5.26 0.91
CA HIS A 65 -9.43 -5.75 -0.29
C HIS A 65 -8.35 -4.81 -0.82
N GLN A 66 -7.22 -5.39 -1.21
CA GLN A 66 -6.11 -4.68 -1.82
C GLN A 66 -5.72 -5.39 -3.13
N TYR A 67 -5.28 -4.61 -4.11
CA TYR A 67 -4.74 -5.10 -5.36
C TYR A 67 -3.25 -4.80 -5.40
N LYS A 68 -2.43 -5.85 -5.51
CA LYS A 68 -1.01 -5.72 -5.69
C LYS A 68 -0.71 -5.75 -7.18
N MET A 69 -0.26 -4.61 -7.69
CA MET A 69 0.03 -4.37 -9.09
C MET A 69 1.53 -4.55 -9.36
N TYR A 70 1.83 -5.04 -10.55
CA TYR A 70 3.18 -5.31 -11.05
C TYR A 70 3.30 -4.71 -12.45
N ALA A 71 3.95 -3.55 -12.56
CA ALA A 71 4.24 -2.95 -13.85
C ALA A 71 5.65 -3.34 -14.28
N ILE A 72 5.74 -4.16 -15.34
CA ILE A 72 6.96 -4.81 -15.83
C ILE A 72 7.14 -4.43 -17.30
N GLY A 73 7.97 -3.43 -17.57
CA GLY A 73 7.98 -2.86 -18.92
C GLY A 73 6.58 -2.37 -19.27
N SER A 74 6.08 -2.67 -20.47
CA SER A 74 4.72 -2.32 -20.89
C SER A 74 3.61 -3.23 -20.34
N LYS A 75 3.96 -4.32 -19.64
CA LYS A 75 2.96 -5.28 -19.13
C LYS A 75 2.57 -4.89 -17.71
N LEU A 76 1.27 -4.88 -17.44
CA LEU A 76 0.73 -4.76 -16.10
C LEU A 76 0.11 -6.09 -15.68
N LEU A 77 0.57 -6.63 -14.56
CA LEU A 77 0.02 -7.81 -13.91
C LEU A 77 -0.52 -7.42 -12.53
N TYR A 78 -1.40 -8.23 -11.96
CA TYR A 78 -1.88 -7.98 -10.61
C TYR A 78 -2.34 -9.24 -9.90
N SER A 79 -2.46 -9.11 -8.58
CA SER A 79 -3.07 -10.09 -7.70
C SER A 79 -3.98 -9.38 -6.70
N ARG A 80 -5.05 -10.05 -6.28
CA ARG A 80 -5.94 -9.54 -5.21
C ARG A 80 -5.54 -10.19 -3.89
N ARG A 81 -5.56 -9.41 -2.81
CA ARG A 81 -5.24 -9.85 -1.45
C ARG A 81 -6.30 -9.36 -0.47
N LYS A 82 -6.51 -10.13 0.60
CA LYS A 82 -7.23 -9.63 1.77
C LYS A 82 -6.39 -8.54 2.44
N SER A 83 -7.07 -7.49 2.89
CA SER A 83 -6.49 -6.31 3.54
C SER A 83 -7.17 -6.05 4.88
N THR A 84 -6.82 -4.94 5.52
CA THR A 84 -7.46 -4.46 6.74
C THR A 84 -8.92 -4.05 6.47
N PRO A 85 -9.88 -4.39 7.35
CA PRO A 85 -11.28 -4.00 7.19
C PRO A 85 -11.48 -2.50 7.39
N ASN A 86 -12.68 -2.00 7.07
CA ASN A 86 -13.01 -0.60 7.26
C ASN A 86 -12.82 -0.14 8.71
N ALA A 87 -12.51 1.14 8.90
CA ALA A 87 -12.13 1.73 10.16
C ALA A 87 -13.18 1.52 11.26
N SER A 88 -14.46 1.58 10.91
CA SER A 88 -15.56 1.31 11.84
C SER A 88 -15.46 -0.08 12.47
N LYS A 89 -15.10 -1.09 11.69
CA LYS A 89 -14.88 -2.47 12.16
C LYS A 89 -13.52 -2.65 12.85
N LEU A 90 -12.49 -1.91 12.45
CA LEU A 90 -11.22 -1.93 13.17
C LEU A 90 -11.38 -1.34 14.58
N ALA A 91 -12.12 -0.25 14.71
CA ALA A 91 -12.37 0.42 15.98
C ALA A 91 -13.06 -0.51 17.00
N THR A 92 -13.97 -1.40 16.57
CA THR A 92 -14.61 -2.37 17.47
C THR A 92 -13.64 -3.41 18.03
N ARG A 93 -12.43 -3.57 17.47
CA ARG A 93 -11.40 -4.54 17.91
C ARG A 93 -10.40 -3.95 18.91
N THR A 94 -10.57 -2.70 19.31
CA THR A 94 -9.60 -1.97 20.14
C THR A 94 -9.90 -2.02 21.62
N ASP A 95 -11.01 -2.64 22.06
CA ASP A 95 -11.49 -2.64 23.45
C ASP A 95 -11.49 -1.23 24.10
N GLY A 96 -11.77 -0.19 23.30
CA GLY A 96 -11.78 1.21 23.73
C GLY A 96 -10.45 1.95 23.56
N ALA A 97 -9.39 1.27 23.10
CA ALA A 97 -8.13 1.92 22.74
C ALA A 97 -8.29 2.84 21.53
N GLN A 98 -7.51 3.92 21.50
CA GLN A 98 -7.61 4.97 20.48
C GLN A 98 -6.71 4.72 19.26
N ALA A 99 -5.97 3.60 19.29
CA ALA A 99 -5.16 3.11 18.20
C ALA A 99 -5.12 1.57 18.21
N LEU A 100 -5.02 0.97 17.03
CA LEU A 100 -4.83 -0.47 16.83
C LEU A 100 -3.43 -0.72 16.26
N LEU A 101 -2.61 -1.48 16.97
CA LEU A 101 -1.26 -1.87 16.53
C LEU A 101 -1.29 -3.22 15.81
N PHE A 102 -0.53 -3.34 14.73
CA PHE A 102 -0.36 -4.61 14.03
C PHE A 102 0.95 -4.68 13.25
N ASP A 103 1.36 -5.90 12.92
CA ASP A 103 2.50 -6.19 12.03
C ASP A 103 1.95 -6.57 10.65
N SER A 104 2.31 -5.80 9.62
CA SER A 104 1.77 -6.00 8.27
C SER A 104 2.21 -7.30 7.59
N LEU A 105 3.26 -7.96 8.08
CA LEU A 105 3.72 -9.25 7.55
C LEU A 105 3.27 -10.44 8.39
N LYS A 106 3.10 -10.27 9.70
CA LYS A 106 2.81 -11.38 10.63
C LYS A 106 1.35 -11.49 11.00
N SER A 107 0.66 -10.38 11.19
CA SER A 107 -0.67 -10.37 11.80
C SER A 107 -1.47 -9.15 11.34
N LEU A 108 -1.78 -9.11 10.03
CA LEU A 108 -2.78 -8.15 9.54
C LEU A 108 -4.11 -8.42 10.28
N PRO A 109 -4.81 -7.38 10.74
CA PRO A 109 -6.12 -7.52 11.37
C PRO A 109 -7.18 -7.81 10.30
N VAL A 110 -7.06 -8.93 9.60
CA VAL A 110 -8.00 -9.35 8.56
C VAL A 110 -9.30 -9.83 9.20
N GLU A 111 -10.41 -9.82 8.46
CA GLU A 111 -11.60 -10.58 8.84
C GLU A 111 -11.35 -12.08 8.69
N ALA A 112 -11.52 -12.82 9.78
CA ALA A 112 -11.83 -14.25 9.70
C ALA A 112 -13.26 -14.35 9.14
N ASP A 113 -13.46 -15.24 8.17
CA ASP A 113 -14.78 -15.64 7.67
C ASP A 113 -15.55 -14.68 6.75
N THR A 114 -14.87 -13.91 5.91
CA THR A 114 -15.41 -13.64 4.58
C THR A 114 -14.71 -14.58 3.59
N GLU A 115 -15.41 -15.65 3.22
CA GLU A 115 -15.21 -16.27 1.90
C GLU A 115 -15.19 -15.13 0.88
N MET A 116 -14.23 -15.14 -0.04
CA MET A 116 -14.21 -14.15 -1.12
C MET A 116 -15.46 -14.40 -1.98
N GLN A 117 -16.60 -13.80 -1.62
CA GLN A 117 -17.78 -13.83 -2.46
C GLN A 117 -17.41 -13.13 -3.75
N GLU A 118 -17.17 -13.91 -4.80
CA GLU A 118 -16.85 -13.44 -6.15
C GLU A 118 -17.92 -12.46 -6.66
N GLU A 119 -19.14 -12.54 -6.14
CA GLU A 119 -20.30 -11.75 -6.56
C GLU A 119 -20.19 -10.24 -6.23
N ASN A 120 -19.31 -9.83 -5.30
CA ASN A 120 -19.00 -8.42 -5.02
C ASN A 120 -17.62 -7.98 -5.56
N LEU A 121 -17.09 -8.68 -6.56
CA LEU A 121 -15.85 -8.30 -7.24
C LEU A 121 -16.01 -6.95 -7.93
N GLN A 122 -15.49 -5.89 -7.31
CA GLN A 122 -15.16 -4.69 -8.05
C GLN A 122 -14.13 -5.05 -9.11
N LYS A 123 -14.57 -4.97 -10.36
CA LYS A 123 -13.71 -5.12 -11.53
C LYS A 123 -12.85 -3.86 -11.63
N LEU A 124 -11.54 -4.04 -11.52
CA LEU A 124 -10.59 -2.96 -11.77
C LEU A 124 -10.75 -2.45 -13.20
N ASP A 125 -10.84 -1.13 -13.34
CA ASP A 125 -10.65 -0.47 -14.63
C ASP A 125 -9.17 -0.52 -15.00
N PHE A 126 -8.82 -1.55 -15.77
CA PHE A 126 -7.44 -1.81 -16.14
C PHE A 126 -6.84 -0.69 -16.99
N GLU A 127 -7.63 0.06 -17.76
CA GLU A 127 -7.13 1.15 -18.58
C GLU A 127 -6.65 2.32 -17.71
N ILE A 128 -7.45 2.70 -16.70
CA ILE A 128 -7.08 3.74 -15.75
C ILE A 128 -5.84 3.32 -14.96
N VAL A 129 -5.80 2.08 -14.48
CA VAL A 129 -4.67 1.59 -13.68
C VAL A 129 -3.40 1.48 -14.53
N GLN A 130 -3.50 1.08 -15.80
CA GLN A 130 -2.38 1.09 -16.75
C GLN A 130 -1.83 2.50 -16.95
N LYS A 131 -2.69 3.51 -17.16
CA LYS A 131 -2.27 4.92 -17.27
C LYS A 131 -1.56 5.40 -16.00
N ALA A 132 -2.05 5.03 -14.83
CA ALA A 132 -1.40 5.36 -13.56
C ALA A 132 -0.02 4.68 -13.42
N ALA A 133 0.08 3.40 -13.80
CA ALA A 133 1.34 2.66 -13.81
C ALA A 133 2.38 3.29 -14.74
N ASP A 134 1.98 3.66 -15.95
CA ASP A 134 2.87 4.30 -16.93
C ASP A 134 3.32 5.68 -16.46
N TRP A 135 2.41 6.46 -15.86
CA TRP A 135 2.75 7.73 -15.25
C TRP A 135 3.75 7.57 -14.10
N LEU A 136 3.54 6.61 -13.18
CA LEU A 136 4.45 6.31 -12.08
C LEU A 136 5.84 5.90 -12.58
N ARG A 137 5.90 4.99 -13.56
CA ARG A 137 7.16 4.53 -14.16
C ARG A 137 7.94 5.68 -14.80
N SER A 138 7.25 6.54 -15.55
CA SER A 138 7.83 7.73 -16.15
C SER A 138 8.35 8.71 -15.11
N LYS A 139 7.58 8.97 -14.04
CA LYS A 139 7.98 9.89 -12.97
C LYS A 139 9.13 9.38 -12.12
N LEU A 140 9.21 8.08 -11.88
CA LEU A 140 10.27 7.46 -11.08
C LEU A 140 11.50 7.08 -11.92
N GLY A 141 11.39 7.07 -13.24
CA GLY A 141 12.45 6.57 -14.14
C GLY A 141 12.71 5.07 -13.97
N LEU A 142 11.69 4.30 -13.55
CA LEU A 142 11.83 2.88 -13.24
C LEU A 142 11.10 2.03 -14.29
N THR A 143 11.78 0.98 -14.77
CA THR A 143 11.20 0.04 -15.74
C THR A 143 10.26 -0.96 -15.05
N ILE A 144 10.57 -1.33 -13.81
CA ILE A 144 9.89 -2.38 -13.06
C ILE A 144 9.52 -1.83 -11.69
N ILE A 145 8.22 -1.74 -11.42
CA ILE A 145 7.68 -1.29 -10.13
C ILE A 145 6.54 -2.21 -9.68
N GLY A 146 6.46 -2.42 -8.38
CA GLY A 146 5.26 -2.95 -7.74
C GLY A 146 4.56 -1.82 -7.02
N PHE A 147 3.24 -1.79 -7.02
CA PHE A 147 2.50 -0.83 -6.22
C PHE A 147 1.18 -1.43 -5.76
N ASP A 148 0.73 -1.02 -4.59
CA ASP A 148 -0.47 -1.56 -3.99
C ASP A 148 -1.59 -0.51 -4.11
N ILE A 149 -2.74 -0.93 -4.65
CA ILE A 149 -3.95 -0.12 -4.78
C ILE A 149 -5.02 -0.63 -3.83
N VAL A 150 -5.75 0.30 -3.23
CA VAL A 150 -7.06 0.04 -2.63
C VAL A 150 -8.13 0.83 -3.36
N VAL A 151 -9.35 0.31 -3.40
CA VAL A 151 -10.51 1.01 -4.00
C VAL A 151 -11.35 1.59 -2.87
N GLN A 152 -11.50 2.91 -2.84
CA GLN A 152 -12.20 3.60 -1.76
C GLN A 152 -13.69 3.23 -1.76
N SER A 153 -14.19 2.84 -0.59
CA SER A 153 -15.60 2.52 -0.38
C SER A 153 -16.45 3.79 -0.54
N GLY A 154 -17.51 3.72 -1.34
CA GLY A 154 -18.44 4.82 -1.57
C GLY A 154 -18.10 5.68 -2.79
N THR A 155 -16.83 6.07 -2.98
CA THR A 155 -16.42 6.88 -4.16
C THR A 155 -15.91 6.03 -5.32
N ASN A 156 -15.39 4.83 -5.04
CA ASN A 156 -14.71 3.95 -5.98
C ASN A 156 -13.41 4.53 -6.57
N ASP A 157 -12.80 5.49 -5.87
CA ASP A 157 -11.50 6.04 -6.27
C ASP A 157 -10.38 5.02 -6.07
N TYR A 158 -9.43 4.99 -7.00
CA TYR A 158 -8.21 4.16 -6.90
C TYR A 158 -7.13 4.90 -6.12
N ILE A 159 -6.77 4.37 -4.96
CA ILE A 159 -5.76 4.98 -4.08
C ILE A 159 -4.51 4.09 -4.04
N ILE A 160 -3.37 4.64 -4.47
CA ILE A 160 -2.07 3.99 -4.35
C ILE A 160 -1.56 4.19 -2.92
N VAL A 161 -1.36 3.08 -2.19
CA VAL A 161 -1.00 3.11 -0.75
C VAL A 161 0.45 2.74 -0.49
N ASP A 162 1.10 2.02 -1.42
CA ASP A 162 2.49 1.62 -1.33
C ASP A 162 3.12 1.49 -2.73
N VAL A 163 4.42 1.77 -2.84
CA VAL A 163 5.20 1.64 -4.08
C VAL A 163 6.56 1.03 -3.76
N ASN A 164 6.87 -0.08 -4.43
CA ASN A 164 8.08 -0.86 -4.28
C ASN A 164 8.89 -0.85 -5.58
N TYR A 165 10.19 -0.57 -5.49
CA TYR A 165 11.12 -0.86 -6.58
C TYR A 165 11.38 -2.37 -6.61
N PHE A 166 11.41 -2.95 -7.81
CA PHE A 166 11.76 -4.37 -8.02
C PHE A 166 11.05 -5.34 -7.04
N PRO A 167 9.72 -5.54 -7.19
CA PRO A 167 8.96 -6.40 -6.27
C PRO A 167 9.25 -7.90 -6.50
N THR A 168 8.77 -8.75 -5.60
CA THR A 168 9.09 -10.20 -5.60
C THR A 168 8.28 -11.05 -6.57
N PHE A 169 7.27 -10.50 -7.26
CA PHE A 169 6.35 -11.21 -8.18
C PHE A 169 5.61 -12.46 -7.65
N LYS A 170 5.77 -12.79 -6.37
CA LYS A 170 5.29 -14.05 -5.74
C LYS A 170 3.79 -14.35 -5.84
N ASP A 171 2.97 -13.38 -6.26
CA ASP A 171 1.51 -13.52 -6.33
C ASP A 171 0.99 -13.59 -7.77
N VAL A 172 1.89 -13.62 -8.77
CA VAL A 172 1.54 -13.78 -10.18
C VAL A 172 2.24 -15.02 -10.73
N PRO A 173 1.63 -15.76 -11.69
CA PRO A 173 2.25 -16.96 -12.24
C PRO A 173 3.57 -16.66 -12.96
N ASP A 174 4.56 -17.52 -12.77
CA ASP A 174 5.87 -17.39 -13.43
C ASP A 174 5.75 -17.40 -14.96
N GLU A 175 4.78 -18.15 -15.50
CA GLU A 175 4.45 -18.20 -16.93
C GLU A 175 4.06 -16.83 -17.51
N GLU A 176 3.54 -15.93 -16.67
CA GLU A 176 3.19 -14.57 -17.08
C GLU A 176 4.27 -13.55 -16.73
N ALA A 177 4.90 -13.71 -15.57
CA ALA A 177 5.85 -12.77 -15.01
C ALA A 177 7.24 -12.87 -15.66
N LEU A 178 7.77 -14.09 -15.86
CA LEU A 178 9.11 -14.30 -16.42
C LEU A 178 9.24 -13.77 -17.85
N PRO A 179 8.30 -14.04 -18.79
CA PRO A 179 8.39 -13.49 -20.13
C PRO A 179 8.30 -11.95 -20.14
N ALA A 180 7.44 -11.38 -19.30
CA ALA A 180 7.29 -9.93 -19.17
C ALA A 180 8.58 -9.28 -18.64
N PHE A 181 9.18 -9.90 -17.63
CA PHE A 181 10.44 -9.47 -17.04
C PHE A 181 11.57 -9.50 -18.06
N TRP A 182 11.71 -10.62 -18.79
CA TRP A 182 12.71 -10.76 -19.85
C TRP A 182 12.54 -9.70 -20.94
N GLN A 183 11.30 -9.51 -21.42
CA GLN A 183 11.00 -8.51 -22.44
C GLN A 183 11.34 -7.09 -21.97
N ALA A 184 11.05 -6.77 -20.70
CA ALA A 184 11.38 -5.47 -20.11
C ALA A 184 12.90 -5.22 -20.09
N LEU A 185 13.71 -6.23 -19.73
CA LEU A 185 15.17 -6.14 -19.72
C LEU A 185 15.73 -5.95 -21.14
N VAL A 186 15.29 -6.78 -22.10
CA VAL A 186 15.74 -6.69 -23.50
C VAL A 186 15.42 -5.32 -24.09
N THR A 187 14.22 -4.80 -23.82
CA THR A 187 13.78 -3.49 -24.31
C THR A 187 14.63 -2.37 -23.69
N ALA A 188 14.82 -2.38 -22.37
CA ALA A 188 15.62 -1.38 -21.68
C ALA A 188 17.09 -1.38 -22.13
N HIS A 189 17.69 -2.57 -22.31
CA HIS A 189 19.04 -2.71 -22.83
C HIS A 189 19.18 -2.18 -24.26
N SER A 190 18.21 -2.47 -25.12
CA SER A 190 18.20 -2.01 -26.51
C SER A 190 18.12 -0.48 -26.59
N GLN A 191 17.24 0.14 -25.80
CA GLN A 191 17.12 1.60 -25.70
C GLN A 191 18.41 2.24 -25.17
N TRP A 192 18.99 1.65 -24.13
CA TRP A 192 20.26 2.12 -23.56
C TRP A 192 21.41 2.06 -24.58
N THR A 193 21.46 1.00 -25.39
CA THR A 193 22.49 0.84 -26.43
C THR A 193 22.33 1.89 -27.54
N GLN A 194 21.09 2.16 -27.97
CA GLN A 194 20.79 3.15 -29.01
C GLN A 194 21.08 4.59 -28.60
N GLN A 195 21.06 4.92 -27.31
CA GLN A 195 21.38 6.28 -26.83
C GLN A 195 22.89 6.57 -26.77
N ARG A 196 23.73 5.55 -26.98
CA ARG A 196 25.19 5.63 -26.84
C ARG A 196 25.93 5.75 -28.18
N TYR A 197 25.21 5.63 -29.29
CA TYR A 197 25.68 5.80 -30.66
C TYR A 197 24.83 6.87 -31.36
#